data_AF-A0A0U4AKM6-F1
#
_entry.id   AF-A0A0U4AKM6-F1
#
_cell.length_a   1.000
_cell.length_b   1.000
_cell.length_c   1.000
_cell.angle_alpha   90.00
_cell.angle_beta   90.00
_cell.angle_gamma   90.00
#
_symmetry.space_group_name_H-M   'P 1'
#
loop_
_entity.id
_entity.type
_entity.pdbx_description
1 polymer ?
#
loop_
_entity_poly.entity_id
_entity_poly.type
_entity_poly.pdbx_seq_one_letter_code
_entity_poly.pdbx_strand_id
1 'polypeptide(L)'
;MLNLLKTKATAPVLAAALALLGACQSNTTKQETATSTDTSAPADTAKAKKPLSEPLVRDIYTADPSAHVFGGKIYIYPSHDIEAGIPENDKGDHFAMRDYHILSMDSINGKVTDHGVGLDIKDIPWAGRQLWAPDAAFKNGTYYLYFPVKDKQDVFRIGVATSKSPTGPFEAEPTPIAGSFSIDPAVFTDTDGKAYMYFGGLWGGQLQRWQGGKYNPNAPEKEPNGNQPAIGPRVAKLSADMKHFDGPVQEIKILDENGKPLLASDNNRRFFEGGWMHKYKGKYYFSYSTGDTHLLVYATGDSPTGPFTYQGVIMKPVQGWTTHHSIIPIKDKWYIFYHDTQLSSKTWLRNIKVTEMKRRADGSIETITP
;
A
#
# COMPACT_ATOMS: atom_id res chain seq x y z
N MET A 1 -32.77 -61.15 -1.22
CA MET A 1 -33.35 -61.68 -2.48
C MET A 1 -33.27 -60.59 -3.53
N LEU A 2 -32.86 -60.75 -4.78
CA LEU A 2 -32.10 -61.76 -5.53
C LEU A 2 -31.98 -61.15 -6.96
N ASN A 3 -30.79 -61.17 -7.57
CA ASN A 3 -30.56 -61.24 -9.04
C ASN A 3 -30.95 -59.99 -9.92
N LEU A 4 -30.28 -59.61 -11.01
CA LEU A 4 -29.24 -60.23 -11.83
C LEU A 4 -28.66 -59.23 -12.88
N LEU A 5 -27.51 -59.63 -13.48
CA LEU A 5 -26.97 -59.30 -14.82
C LEU A 5 -26.08 -58.06 -15.00
N LYS A 6 -24.92 -58.09 -15.68
CA LYS A 6 -23.99 -59.16 -16.13
C LYS A 6 -22.69 -58.46 -16.58
N THR A 7 -21.53 -59.01 -16.23
CA THR A 7 -20.19 -58.65 -16.72
C THR A 7 -19.73 -59.57 -17.87
N LYS A 8 -18.87 -59.07 -18.77
CA LYS A 8 -17.83 -59.79 -19.54
C LYS A 8 -16.70 -58.78 -19.87
N ALA A 9 -15.48 -58.88 -19.32
CA ALA A 9 -14.33 -59.76 -19.67
C ALA A 9 -13.56 -59.23 -20.92
N THR A 10 -12.45 -58.48 -20.79
CA THR A 10 -11.01 -58.83 -20.59
C THR A 10 -10.25 -59.28 -21.85
N ALA A 11 -9.10 -58.63 -22.14
CA ALA A 11 -7.89 -59.24 -22.75
C ALA A 11 -6.71 -58.22 -22.82
N PRO A 12 -5.44 -58.67 -22.88
CA PRO A 12 -4.33 -58.10 -22.09
C PRO A 12 -3.11 -57.57 -22.88
N VAL A 13 -2.14 -57.08 -22.10
CA VAL A 13 -0.77 -56.66 -22.42
C VAL A 13 0.14 -57.84 -22.78
N LEU A 14 1.07 -57.70 -23.74
CA LEU A 14 2.43 -58.25 -23.65
C LEU A 14 3.42 -57.61 -24.65
N ALA A 15 4.67 -57.51 -24.21
CA ALA A 15 5.85 -56.91 -24.83
C ALA A 15 6.86 -57.95 -25.36
N ALA A 16 8.00 -57.45 -25.87
CA ALA A 16 9.31 -58.08 -26.23
C ALA A 16 9.55 -58.24 -27.76
N ALA A 17 10.52 -57.53 -28.38
CA ALA A 17 12.00 -57.72 -28.41
C ALA A 17 12.41 -58.96 -29.25
N LEU A 18 13.40 -59.01 -30.17
CA LEU A 18 14.76 -58.43 -30.22
C LEU A 18 15.43 -58.74 -31.62
N ALA A 19 16.37 -57.89 -32.09
CA ALA A 19 17.69 -58.18 -32.75
C ALA A 19 17.80 -58.95 -34.12
N LEU A 20 18.79 -58.77 -35.03
CA LEU A 20 19.95 -57.88 -35.29
C LEU A 20 20.60 -58.25 -36.67
N LEU A 21 21.59 -57.46 -37.12
CA LEU A 21 22.68 -57.69 -38.11
C LEU A 21 22.53 -56.88 -39.43
N GLY A 22 23.52 -56.12 -39.92
CA GLY A 22 24.89 -55.88 -39.48
C GLY A 22 25.68 -54.94 -40.40
N ALA A 23 26.98 -54.83 -40.08
CA ALA A 23 28.13 -54.34 -40.86
C ALA A 23 28.46 -52.84 -40.91
N CYS A 24 29.72 -52.58 -40.56
CA CYS A 24 30.46 -51.32 -40.48
C CYS A 24 31.04 -50.88 -41.83
N GLN A 25 31.24 -49.56 -42.04
CA GLN A 25 32.54 -49.00 -42.48
C GLN A 25 32.61 -47.46 -42.42
N SER A 26 33.71 -47.00 -41.82
CA SER A 26 34.46 -45.73 -41.85
C SER A 26 34.19 -44.66 -42.94
N ASN A 27 34.09 -43.37 -42.57
CA ASN A 27 35.20 -42.38 -42.60
C ASN A 27 34.74 -40.91 -42.36
N THR A 28 35.55 -40.23 -41.54
CA THR A 28 35.91 -38.80 -41.37
C THR A 28 35.17 -37.60 -42.04
N THR A 29 35.06 -36.56 -41.20
CA THR A 29 35.11 -35.08 -41.43
C THR A 29 33.94 -34.34 -42.08
N LYS A 30 33.24 -33.50 -41.29
CA LYS A 30 33.41 -32.03 -41.24
C LYS A 30 32.45 -31.43 -40.21
N GLN A 31 32.98 -30.52 -39.38
CA GLN A 31 32.28 -29.79 -38.34
C GLN A 31 31.79 -28.47 -38.96
N GLU A 32 30.47 -28.31 -39.11
CA GLU A 32 29.84 -27.04 -39.47
C GLU A 32 29.12 -26.47 -38.25
N THR A 33 29.51 -25.23 -37.95
CA THR A 33 29.08 -24.39 -36.84
C THR A 33 27.61 -23.99 -37.01
N ALA A 34 26.77 -24.33 -36.04
CA ALA A 34 25.38 -23.90 -36.00
C ALA A 34 25.29 -22.40 -35.67
N THR A 35 24.81 -21.61 -36.63
CA THR A 35 24.38 -20.22 -36.46
C THR A 35 23.06 -20.17 -35.69
N SER A 36 23.10 -19.70 -34.44
CA SER A 36 21.92 -19.33 -33.68
C SER A 36 21.36 -18.01 -34.21
N THR A 37 20.13 -18.04 -34.70
CA THR A 37 19.37 -16.84 -35.10
C THR A 37 19.02 -16.02 -33.85
N ASP A 38 19.67 -14.87 -33.75
CA ASP A 38 19.50 -13.84 -32.74
C ASP A 38 18.25 -13.00 -33.08
N THR A 39 17.11 -13.30 -32.45
CA THR A 39 15.93 -12.42 -32.47
C THR A 39 16.04 -11.41 -31.32
N SER A 40 16.97 -10.47 -31.46
CA SER A 40 16.97 -9.26 -30.64
C SER A 40 15.80 -8.38 -31.06
N ALA A 41 14.73 -8.38 -30.27
CA ALA A 41 13.72 -7.32 -30.34
C ALA A 41 14.43 -5.97 -30.13
N PRO A 42 14.12 -4.92 -30.91
CA PRO A 42 14.77 -3.64 -30.73
C PRO A 42 14.46 -3.11 -29.34
N ALA A 43 15.50 -2.88 -28.54
CA ALA A 43 15.42 -2.14 -27.31
C ALA A 43 14.86 -0.76 -27.65
N ASP A 44 13.60 -0.54 -27.30
CA ASP A 44 12.97 0.77 -27.32
C ASP A 44 13.73 1.64 -26.32
N THR A 45 14.74 2.36 -26.82
CA THR A 45 15.44 3.40 -26.09
C THR A 45 14.54 4.63 -26.02
N ALA A 46 13.39 4.45 -25.37
CA ALA A 46 12.62 5.57 -24.85
C ALA A 46 13.55 6.34 -23.93
N LYS A 47 13.96 7.54 -24.35
CA LYS A 47 14.60 8.53 -23.46
C LYS A 47 13.86 8.50 -22.14
N ALA A 48 14.55 8.13 -21.05
CA ALA A 48 13.98 8.14 -19.71
C ALA A 48 13.31 9.50 -19.49
N LYS A 49 11.98 9.50 -19.31
CA LYS A 49 11.23 10.73 -19.06
C LYS A 49 11.77 11.32 -17.76
N LYS A 50 12.13 12.61 -17.80
CA LYS A 50 12.56 13.33 -16.59
C LYS A 50 11.43 13.26 -15.56
N PRO A 51 11.70 12.87 -14.30
CA PRO A 51 10.69 12.85 -13.25
C PRO A 51 10.13 14.27 -13.02
N LEU A 52 8.85 14.36 -12.67
CA LEU A 52 8.17 15.63 -12.37
C LEU A 52 8.78 16.32 -11.14
N SER A 53 9.11 15.53 -10.13
CA SER A 53 9.63 15.99 -8.84
C SER A 53 10.91 15.23 -8.49
N GLU A 54 11.84 15.91 -7.81
CA GLU A 54 13.04 15.29 -7.28
C GLU A 54 12.80 14.71 -5.86
N PRO A 55 13.58 13.71 -5.43
CA PRO A 55 13.56 13.19 -4.07
C PRO A 55 13.78 14.29 -3.03
N LEU A 56 12.95 14.31 -1.98
CA LEU A 56 13.06 15.27 -0.87
C LEU A 56 14.29 15.02 0.01
N VAL A 57 14.68 13.76 0.15
CA VAL A 57 15.88 13.30 0.87
C VAL A 57 16.62 12.27 0.01
N ARG A 58 17.92 12.14 0.22
CA ARG A 58 18.79 11.21 -0.53
C ARG A 58 19.68 10.33 0.34
N ASP A 59 19.82 10.67 1.62
CA ASP A 59 20.72 9.97 2.55
C ASP A 59 20.08 8.70 3.15
N ILE A 60 18.75 8.63 3.15
CA ILE A 60 17.94 7.48 3.58
C ILE A 60 16.83 7.21 2.55
N TYR A 61 16.37 5.96 2.46
CA TYR A 61 15.21 5.60 1.66
C TYR A 61 13.93 5.83 2.46
N THR A 62 12.95 6.45 1.83
CA THR A 62 11.73 6.91 2.49
C THR A 62 10.54 6.61 1.62
N ALA A 63 9.44 6.22 2.27
CA ALA A 63 8.20 5.90 1.57
C ALA A 63 6.98 6.40 2.33
N ASP A 64 5.80 6.16 1.75
CA ASP A 64 4.51 6.33 2.40
C ASP A 64 4.37 7.65 3.19
N PRO A 65 4.57 8.82 2.54
CA PRO A 65 4.72 10.07 3.27
C PRO A 65 3.37 10.57 3.79
N SER A 66 3.18 10.54 5.10
CA SER A 66 2.07 11.24 5.76
C SER A 66 2.50 12.66 6.16
N ALA A 67 2.06 13.67 5.40
CA ALA A 67 2.44 15.07 5.62
C ALA A 67 1.38 15.81 6.46
N HIS A 68 1.84 16.68 7.36
CA HIS A 68 1.00 17.51 8.23
C HIS A 68 1.59 18.90 8.43
N VAL A 69 0.75 19.89 8.70
CA VAL A 69 1.18 21.22 9.13
C VAL A 69 0.96 21.34 10.63
N PHE A 70 2.03 21.30 11.42
CA PHE A 70 1.99 21.49 12.87
C PHE A 70 2.83 22.71 13.26
N GLY A 71 2.24 23.62 14.06
CA GLY A 71 2.94 24.83 14.49
C GLY A 71 3.48 25.70 13.34
N GLY A 72 2.82 25.66 12.17
CA GLY A 72 3.23 26.42 10.97
C GLY A 72 4.38 25.80 10.15
N LYS A 73 4.90 24.64 10.54
CA LYS A 73 5.93 23.89 9.79
C LYS A 73 5.32 22.61 9.21
N ILE A 74 5.85 22.16 8.07
CA ILE A 74 5.46 20.89 7.45
C ILE A 74 6.29 19.79 8.11
N TYR A 75 5.62 18.79 8.66
CA TYR A 75 6.20 17.54 9.14
C TYR A 75 5.77 16.40 8.24
N ILE A 76 6.67 15.44 8.01
CA ILE A 76 6.38 14.26 7.20
C ILE A 76 6.76 13.05 8.04
N TYR A 77 5.83 12.11 8.12
CA TYR A 77 5.95 10.84 8.83
C TYR A 77 5.99 9.72 7.78
N PRO A 78 7.17 9.46 7.17
CA PRO A 78 7.34 8.39 6.20
C PRO A 78 7.66 7.05 6.87
N SER A 79 7.50 5.96 6.12
CA SER A 79 8.23 4.71 6.37
C SER A 79 9.73 4.91 6.09
N HIS A 80 10.61 4.24 6.83
CA HIS A 80 12.05 4.16 6.54
C HIS A 80 12.40 2.81 5.90
N ASP A 81 12.56 2.82 4.58
CA ASP A 81 12.93 1.65 3.80
C ASP A 81 14.39 1.25 4.05
N ILE A 82 14.66 -0.06 4.14
CA ILE A 82 16.00 -0.61 4.35
C ILE A 82 16.28 -1.78 3.41
N GLU A 83 17.54 -1.94 3.00
CA GLU A 83 17.98 -3.10 2.24
C GLU A 83 18.14 -4.30 3.19
N ALA A 84 17.05 -5.04 3.40
CA ALA A 84 16.99 -6.13 4.38
C ALA A 84 17.53 -7.47 3.86
N GLY A 85 17.78 -7.60 2.54
CA GLY A 85 18.24 -8.86 1.93
C GLY A 85 17.18 -9.98 1.90
N ILE A 86 15.91 -9.65 2.11
CA ILE A 86 14.79 -10.60 2.07
C ILE A 86 14.27 -10.67 0.62
N PRO A 87 14.07 -11.87 0.04
CA PRO A 87 13.54 -12.00 -1.32
C PRO A 87 12.13 -11.40 -1.48
N GLU A 88 11.87 -10.82 -2.64
CA GLU A 88 10.57 -10.27 -3.01
C GLU A 88 9.48 -11.36 -3.09
N ASN A 89 8.30 -11.04 -2.57
CA ASN A 89 7.13 -11.92 -2.61
C ASN A 89 5.82 -11.11 -2.45
N ASP A 90 4.69 -11.72 -2.82
CA ASP A 90 3.35 -11.11 -2.77
C ASP A 90 2.87 -10.76 -1.35
N LYS A 91 3.50 -11.28 -0.29
CA LYS A 91 3.21 -10.94 1.11
C LYS A 91 3.89 -9.66 1.57
N GLY A 92 4.81 -9.13 0.76
CA GLY A 92 5.58 -7.94 1.09
C GLY A 92 6.65 -8.18 2.15
N ASP A 93 7.18 -9.40 2.31
CA ASP A 93 8.18 -9.68 3.37
C ASP A 93 9.49 -8.89 3.20
N HIS A 94 9.79 -8.48 1.97
CA HIS A 94 10.92 -7.63 1.59
C HIS A 94 10.76 -6.16 2.05
N PHE A 95 9.53 -5.72 2.34
CA PHE A 95 9.26 -4.46 3.04
C PHE A 95 9.44 -4.67 4.56
N ALA A 96 10.70 -4.60 5.01
CA ALA A 96 11.11 -4.99 6.36
C ALA A 96 11.65 -3.83 7.21
N MET A 97 11.03 -2.65 7.05
CA MET A 97 11.29 -1.44 7.82
C MET A 97 11.20 -1.68 9.33
N ARG A 98 12.04 -0.99 10.10
CA ARG A 98 12.26 -1.23 11.54
C ARG A 98 12.13 0.00 12.43
N ASP A 99 12.03 1.17 11.84
CA ASP A 99 11.92 2.43 12.58
C ASP A 99 11.25 3.49 11.69
N TYR A 100 10.94 4.64 12.29
CA TYR A 100 10.46 5.81 11.59
C TYR A 100 11.37 7.00 11.86
N HIS A 101 11.86 7.61 10.78
CA HIS A 101 12.49 8.93 10.84
C HIS A 101 11.43 10.02 10.63
N ILE A 102 11.50 11.12 11.39
CA ILE A 102 10.57 12.25 11.19
C ILE A 102 11.27 13.35 10.42
N LEU A 103 10.66 13.76 9.31
CA LEU A 103 11.19 14.84 8.47
C LEU A 103 10.42 16.13 8.71
N SER A 104 11.05 17.27 8.43
CA SER A 104 10.35 18.55 8.39
C SER A 104 10.92 19.51 7.35
N MET A 105 10.10 20.47 6.92
CA MET A 105 10.50 21.57 6.04
C MET A 105 9.68 22.84 6.36
N ASP A 106 10.28 24.02 6.19
CA ASP A 106 9.60 25.31 6.40
C ASP A 106 8.67 25.69 5.24
N SER A 107 8.99 25.21 4.04
CA SER A 107 8.22 25.48 2.84
C SER A 107 8.45 24.37 1.81
N ILE A 108 7.51 24.21 0.89
CA ILE A 108 7.70 23.37 -0.30
C ILE A 108 8.96 23.82 -1.07
N ASN A 109 9.75 22.85 -1.54
CA ASN A 109 11.06 23.04 -2.17
C ASN A 109 12.14 23.66 -1.27
N GLY A 110 11.85 23.83 0.03
CA GLY A 110 12.84 24.25 1.02
C GLY A 110 13.74 23.10 1.48
N LYS A 111 14.69 23.43 2.37
CA LYS A 111 15.55 22.42 2.99
C LYS A 111 14.71 21.45 3.82
N VAL A 112 14.93 20.15 3.61
CA VAL A 112 14.39 19.09 4.46
C VAL A 112 15.35 18.81 5.59
N THR A 113 14.82 18.70 6.80
CA THR A 113 15.55 18.28 8.01
C THR A 113 15.06 16.91 8.41
N ASP A 114 15.98 15.95 8.49
CA ASP A 114 15.75 14.67 9.16
C ASP A 114 16.06 14.84 10.66
N HIS A 115 15.07 14.53 11.52
CA HIS A 115 15.20 14.61 12.97
C HIS A 115 15.70 13.31 13.61
N GLY A 116 16.02 12.31 12.79
CA GLY A 116 16.42 10.98 13.22
C GLY A 116 15.23 10.11 13.62
N VAL A 117 15.54 8.98 14.26
CA VAL A 117 14.55 7.99 14.69
C VAL A 117 13.59 8.58 15.72
N GLY A 118 12.32 8.70 15.33
CA GLY A 118 11.21 9.07 16.20
C GLY A 118 10.63 7.87 16.95
N LEU A 119 10.63 6.68 16.35
CA LEU A 119 10.18 5.42 16.96
C LEU A 119 10.92 4.24 16.32
N ASP A 120 11.38 3.29 17.12
CA ASP A 120 12.05 2.05 16.69
C ASP A 120 11.20 0.84 17.12
N ILE A 121 11.14 -0.20 16.29
CA ILE A 121 10.37 -1.42 16.54
C ILE A 121 10.76 -2.11 17.85
N LYS A 122 12.03 -1.99 18.28
CA LYS A 122 12.50 -2.57 19.54
C LYS A 122 11.84 -1.95 20.78
N ASP A 123 11.31 -0.73 20.64
CA ASP A 123 10.66 0.02 21.71
C ASP A 123 9.12 -0.20 21.73
N ILE A 124 8.62 -1.15 20.93
CA ILE A 124 7.19 -1.51 20.83
C ILE A 124 6.98 -2.91 21.43
N PRO A 125 6.47 -3.04 22.68
CA PRO A 125 6.50 -4.31 23.43
C PRO A 125 5.79 -5.51 22.78
N TRP A 126 4.78 -5.21 21.97
CA TRP A 126 3.91 -6.20 21.33
C TRP A 126 4.27 -6.48 19.86
N ALA A 127 5.17 -5.69 19.27
CA ALA A 127 5.56 -5.83 17.87
C ALA A 127 6.39 -7.09 17.63
N GLY A 128 6.23 -7.65 16.44
CA GLY A 128 7.07 -8.70 15.87
C GLY A 128 7.99 -8.14 14.79
N ARG A 129 7.43 -7.62 13.68
CA ARG A 129 8.20 -7.12 12.52
C ARG A 129 7.39 -6.17 11.63
N GLN A 130 8.10 -5.48 10.74
CA GLN A 130 7.57 -4.66 9.62
C GLN A 130 6.77 -3.42 10.08
N LEU A 131 7.47 -2.33 10.37
CA LEU A 131 6.84 -1.02 10.61
C LEU A 131 6.46 -0.36 9.28
N TRP A 132 5.20 -0.50 8.87
CA TRP A 132 4.69 -0.02 7.57
C TRP A 132 4.16 1.42 7.64
N ALA A 133 3.47 1.92 6.61
CA ALA A 133 3.06 3.32 6.45
C ALA A 133 2.42 3.92 7.72
N PRO A 134 3.05 4.92 8.38
CA PRO A 134 2.51 5.55 9.57
C PRO A 134 1.69 6.81 9.22
N ASP A 135 1.00 7.35 10.22
CA ASP A 135 0.42 8.68 10.17
C ASP A 135 0.46 9.36 11.56
N ALA A 136 0.28 10.68 11.60
CA ALA A 136 0.31 11.45 12.84
C ALA A 136 -0.94 12.32 13.05
N ALA A 137 -1.23 12.61 14.31
CA ALA A 137 -2.23 13.60 14.71
C ALA A 137 -1.75 14.45 15.88
N PHE A 138 -2.35 15.63 16.05
CA PHE A 138 -2.09 16.51 17.18
C PHE A 138 -3.38 16.84 17.91
N LYS A 139 -3.38 16.68 19.24
CA LYS A 139 -4.49 17.08 20.10
C LYS A 139 -4.01 17.44 21.49
N ASN A 140 -4.51 18.54 22.05
CA ASN A 140 -4.29 18.96 23.43
C ASN A 140 -2.80 18.93 23.86
N GLY A 141 -1.90 19.46 23.02
CA GLY A 141 -0.47 19.52 23.34
C GLY A 141 0.25 18.18 23.29
N THR A 142 -0.33 17.18 22.63
CA THR A 142 0.25 15.85 22.44
C THR A 142 0.20 15.47 20.97
N TYR A 143 1.32 14.96 20.47
CA TYR A 143 1.45 14.35 19.15
C TYR A 143 1.26 12.85 19.28
N TYR A 144 0.53 12.28 18.35
CA TYR A 144 0.20 10.86 18.28
C TYR A 144 0.74 10.33 16.96
N LEU A 145 1.57 9.30 17.02
CA LEU A 145 2.06 8.55 15.85
C LEU A 145 1.30 7.23 15.80
N TYR A 146 0.53 7.01 14.74
CA TYR A 146 -0.17 5.76 14.46
C TYR A 146 0.64 4.95 13.47
N PHE A 147 0.81 3.67 13.74
CA PHE A 147 1.69 2.83 12.95
C PHE A 147 1.15 1.40 12.83
N PRO A 148 1.17 0.81 11.63
CA PRO A 148 0.87 -0.59 11.42
C PRO A 148 2.13 -1.44 11.60
N VAL A 149 2.01 -2.52 12.36
CA VAL A 149 3.09 -3.49 12.57
C VAL A 149 2.51 -4.88 12.81
N LYS A 150 3.21 -5.92 12.35
CA LYS A 150 2.81 -7.29 12.66
C LYS A 150 3.11 -7.58 14.12
N ASP A 151 2.14 -8.15 14.83
CA ASP A 151 2.33 -8.68 16.17
C ASP A 151 3.20 -9.96 16.15
N LYS A 152 3.43 -10.54 17.34
CA LYS A 152 4.22 -11.77 17.51
C LYS A 152 3.58 -13.02 16.88
N GLN A 153 2.35 -12.92 16.37
CA GLN A 153 1.63 -13.96 15.65
C GLN A 153 1.57 -13.67 14.13
N ASP A 154 2.37 -12.71 13.66
CA ASP A 154 2.44 -12.28 12.25
C ASP A 154 1.13 -11.66 11.73
N VAL A 155 0.31 -11.10 12.63
CA VAL A 155 -0.95 -10.44 12.29
C VAL A 155 -0.77 -8.93 12.40
N PHE A 156 -1.08 -8.20 11.32
CA PHE A 156 -1.01 -6.74 11.32
C PHE A 156 -2.05 -6.13 12.28
N ARG A 157 -1.56 -5.24 13.13
CA ARG A 157 -2.34 -4.39 14.05
C ARG A 157 -1.86 -2.95 13.92
N ILE A 158 -2.66 -2.02 14.44
CA ILE A 158 -2.30 -0.60 14.47
C ILE A 158 -2.02 -0.20 15.91
N GLY A 159 -0.83 0.35 16.14
CA GLY A 159 -0.43 0.96 17.40
C GLY A 159 -0.61 2.47 17.40
N VAL A 160 -0.44 3.03 18.60
CA VAL A 160 -0.28 4.47 18.79
C VAL A 160 0.89 4.70 19.73
N ALA A 161 1.70 5.72 19.43
CA ALA A 161 2.77 6.22 20.28
C ALA A 161 2.58 7.73 20.49
N THR A 162 3.05 8.26 21.62
CA THR A 162 2.82 9.67 21.98
C THR A 162 4.10 10.44 22.23
N SER A 163 4.08 11.74 21.92
CA SER A 163 5.18 12.66 22.24
C SER A 163 4.67 14.07 22.54
N LYS A 164 5.51 14.86 23.20
CA LYS A 164 5.33 16.32 23.35
C LYS A 164 5.98 17.11 22.20
N SER A 165 6.75 16.45 21.36
CA SER A 165 7.35 17.03 20.15
C SER A 165 6.73 16.41 18.89
N PRO A 166 6.53 17.18 17.81
CA PRO A 166 6.11 16.62 16.52
C PRO A 166 7.14 15.65 15.93
N THR A 167 8.39 15.69 16.40
CA THR A 167 9.51 14.87 15.90
C THR A 167 9.83 13.68 16.79
N GLY A 168 9.10 13.48 17.88
CA GLY A 168 9.42 12.47 18.87
C GLY A 168 10.57 12.86 19.83
N PRO A 169 11.21 11.88 20.49
CA PRO A 169 10.88 10.46 20.40
C PRO A 169 9.44 10.19 20.85
N PHE A 170 8.82 9.16 20.28
CA PHE A 170 7.48 8.72 20.60
C PHE A 170 7.52 7.51 21.51
N GLU A 171 6.72 7.53 22.57
CA GLU A 171 6.55 6.40 23.48
C GLU A 171 5.34 5.57 23.05
N ALA A 172 5.57 4.31 22.67
CA ALA A 172 4.52 3.41 22.19
C ALA A 172 3.66 2.88 23.34
N GLU A 173 2.35 2.79 23.10
CA GLU A 173 1.46 2.07 24.00
C GLU A 173 1.84 0.58 24.07
N PRO A 174 1.68 -0.06 25.25
CA PRO A 174 2.12 -1.44 25.47
C PRO A 174 1.27 -2.48 24.72
N THR A 175 0.14 -2.07 24.14
CA THR A 175 -0.77 -2.92 23.35
C THR A 175 -1.22 -2.18 22.09
N PRO A 176 -1.58 -2.89 21.01
CA PRO A 176 -2.20 -2.26 19.85
C PRO A 176 -3.56 -1.65 20.22
N ILE A 177 -4.06 -0.75 19.35
CA ILE A 177 -5.42 -0.20 19.48
C ILE A 177 -6.42 -1.35 19.43
N ALA A 178 -7.25 -1.47 20.47
CA ALA A 178 -8.25 -2.52 20.56
C ALA A 178 -9.22 -2.47 19.36
N GLY A 179 -9.40 -3.61 18.69
CA GLY A 179 -10.24 -3.71 17.49
C GLY A 179 -9.53 -3.30 16.19
N SER A 180 -8.27 -2.86 16.24
CA SER A 180 -7.47 -2.60 15.04
C SER A 180 -6.98 -3.89 14.39
N PHE A 181 -6.76 -3.79 13.08
CA PHE A 181 -6.23 -4.84 12.23
C PHE A 181 -5.76 -4.23 10.92
N SER A 182 -5.05 -5.02 10.10
CA SER A 182 -4.53 -4.56 8.81
C SER A 182 -3.58 -3.36 8.97
N ILE A 183 -3.41 -2.55 7.93
CA ILE A 183 -2.32 -1.59 7.77
C ILE A 183 -2.82 -0.17 7.49
N ASP A 184 -1.88 0.74 7.21
CA ASP A 184 -2.08 2.05 6.60
C ASP A 184 -3.11 2.95 7.31
N PRO A 185 -2.90 3.26 8.61
CA PRO A 185 -3.70 4.26 9.31
C PRO A 185 -3.52 5.64 8.66
N ALA A 186 -4.63 6.35 8.48
CA ALA A 186 -4.66 7.79 8.30
C ALA A 186 -5.67 8.41 9.26
N VAL A 187 -5.26 9.43 10.01
CA VAL A 187 -6.08 10.09 11.03
C VAL A 187 -6.44 11.49 10.58
N PHE A 188 -7.73 11.68 10.36
CA PHE A 188 -8.30 12.96 10.00
C PHE A 188 -9.11 13.52 11.17
N THR A 189 -8.75 14.73 11.60
CA THR A 189 -9.56 15.52 12.54
C THR A 189 -10.45 16.46 11.76
N ASP A 190 -11.76 16.27 11.89
CA ASP A 190 -12.75 17.07 11.21
C ASP A 190 -12.88 18.45 11.85
N THR A 191 -13.50 19.36 11.10
CA THR A 191 -13.86 20.72 11.50
C THR A 191 -14.76 20.80 12.74
N ASP A 192 -15.43 19.71 13.12
CA ASP A 192 -16.22 19.63 14.37
C ASP A 192 -15.41 19.12 15.58
N GLY A 193 -14.11 18.86 15.39
CA GLY A 193 -13.19 18.38 16.42
C GLY A 193 -13.20 16.86 16.64
N LYS A 194 -14.03 16.10 15.93
CA LYS A 194 -13.98 14.62 15.97
C LYS A 194 -12.84 14.12 15.10
N ALA A 195 -12.14 13.10 15.58
CA ALA A 195 -11.09 12.44 14.82
C ALA A 195 -11.54 11.05 14.36
N TYR A 196 -11.10 10.66 13.17
CA TYR A 196 -11.42 9.40 12.52
C TYR A 196 -10.14 8.77 12.00
N MET A 197 -9.94 7.49 12.30
CA MET A 197 -8.90 6.67 11.69
C MET A 197 -9.49 5.91 10.51
N TYR A 198 -8.89 6.10 9.34
CA TYR A 198 -9.09 5.32 8.13
C TYR A 198 -7.97 4.30 8.06
N PHE A 199 -8.24 3.06 7.69
CA PHE A 199 -7.19 2.05 7.59
C PHE A 199 -7.59 0.87 6.70
N GLY A 200 -6.60 0.06 6.33
CA GLY A 200 -6.79 -1.18 5.60
C GLY A 200 -5.86 -1.30 4.41
N GLY A 201 -5.43 -2.53 4.12
CA GLY A 201 -4.70 -2.88 2.92
C GLY A 201 -4.97 -4.32 2.51
N LEU A 202 -5.26 -4.54 1.23
CA LEU A 202 -5.44 -5.87 0.65
C LEU A 202 -4.10 -6.61 0.56
N TRP A 203 -4.17 -7.89 0.20
CA TRP A 203 -3.00 -8.75 -0.04
C TRP A 203 -2.11 -8.82 1.21
N GLY A 204 -0.85 -8.41 1.12
CA GLY A 204 0.09 -8.39 2.25
C GLY A 204 -0.41 -7.59 3.46
N GLY A 205 -1.32 -6.63 3.26
CA GLY A 205 -1.98 -5.87 4.33
C GLY A 205 -3.06 -6.64 5.12
N GLN A 206 -3.40 -7.85 4.69
CA GLN A 206 -4.28 -8.81 5.40
C GLN A 206 -5.76 -8.41 5.53
N LEU A 207 -6.25 -7.31 4.96
CA LEU A 207 -7.65 -6.86 5.13
C LEU A 207 -8.70 -7.91 4.70
N GLN A 208 -8.41 -8.66 3.63
CA GLN A 208 -9.23 -9.78 3.15
C GLN A 208 -9.35 -10.94 4.15
N ARG A 209 -8.43 -11.04 5.10
CA ARG A 209 -8.44 -12.07 6.15
C ARG A 209 -9.34 -11.69 7.33
N TRP A 210 -9.93 -10.49 7.34
CA TRP A 210 -10.78 -9.98 8.41
C TRP A 210 -12.27 -9.92 8.07
N GLN A 211 -12.67 -10.52 6.94
CA GLN A 211 -14.08 -10.61 6.58
C GLN A 211 -14.84 -11.44 7.63
N GLY A 212 -15.85 -10.84 8.26
CA GLY A 212 -16.58 -11.42 9.39
C GLY A 212 -16.09 -11.00 10.78
N GLY A 213 -15.15 -10.05 10.89
CA GLY A 213 -14.75 -9.43 12.16
C GLY A 213 -13.77 -10.25 13.00
N LYS A 214 -13.26 -11.37 12.47
CA LYS A 214 -12.22 -12.21 13.09
C LYS A 214 -11.15 -12.54 12.06
N TYR A 215 -9.90 -12.62 12.51
CA TYR A 215 -8.80 -13.03 11.65
C TYR A 215 -8.96 -14.47 11.19
N ASN A 216 -8.93 -14.69 9.87
CA ASN A 216 -8.93 -16.00 9.25
C ASN A 216 -7.55 -16.26 8.61
N PRO A 217 -6.65 -17.04 9.25
CA PRO A 217 -5.34 -17.36 8.69
C PRO A 217 -5.42 -18.21 7.41
N ASN A 218 -6.57 -18.83 7.14
CA ASN A 218 -6.80 -19.67 5.96
C ASN A 218 -7.50 -18.93 4.81
N ALA A 219 -7.83 -17.64 4.98
CA ALA A 219 -8.36 -16.85 3.87
C ALA A 219 -7.30 -16.70 2.75
N PRO A 220 -7.73 -16.63 1.47
CA PRO A 220 -6.81 -16.46 0.35
C PRO A 220 -5.90 -15.24 0.51
N GLU A 221 -4.68 -15.34 -0.03
CA GLU A 221 -3.71 -14.23 0.02
C GLU A 221 -4.23 -13.01 -0.73
N LYS A 222 -4.87 -13.21 -1.89
CA LYS A 222 -5.48 -12.14 -2.68
C LYS A 222 -6.98 -12.12 -2.45
N GLU A 223 -7.60 -10.94 -2.50
CA GLU A 223 -9.05 -10.84 -2.55
C GLU A 223 -9.59 -11.69 -3.72
N PRO A 224 -10.65 -12.48 -3.52
CA PRO A 224 -11.31 -13.19 -4.61
C PRO A 224 -11.81 -12.20 -5.68
N ASN A 225 -11.23 -12.29 -6.88
CA ASN A 225 -11.66 -11.50 -8.03
C ASN A 225 -13.06 -11.98 -8.51
N GLY A 226 -13.94 -11.05 -8.87
CA GLY A 226 -15.26 -11.36 -9.41
C GLY A 226 -16.25 -10.19 -9.37
N ASN A 227 -17.52 -10.51 -9.61
CA ASN A 227 -18.61 -9.53 -9.66
C ASN A 227 -19.22 -9.21 -8.29
N GLN A 228 -18.52 -9.55 -7.20
CA GLN A 228 -18.91 -9.15 -5.85
C GLN A 228 -18.42 -7.73 -5.58
N PRO A 229 -19.05 -6.98 -4.65
CA PRO A 229 -18.50 -5.72 -4.17
C PRO A 229 -17.06 -5.91 -3.68
N ALA A 230 -16.17 -5.00 -4.08
CA ALA A 230 -14.80 -4.97 -3.57
C ALA A 230 -14.80 -4.68 -2.06
N ILE A 231 -13.85 -5.28 -1.35
CA ILE A 231 -13.59 -4.98 0.05
C ILE A 231 -13.16 -3.52 0.18
N GLY A 232 -13.88 -2.76 0.99
CA GLY A 232 -13.60 -1.34 1.21
C GLY A 232 -12.57 -1.12 2.32
N PRO A 233 -12.07 0.12 2.49
CA PRO A 233 -11.30 0.49 3.66
C PRO A 233 -12.17 0.44 4.93
N ARG A 234 -11.52 0.59 6.07
CA ARG A 234 -12.16 0.69 7.38
C ARG A 234 -12.09 2.12 7.90
N VAL A 235 -13.10 2.51 8.67
CA VAL A 235 -13.11 3.76 9.42
C VAL A 235 -13.61 3.52 10.83
N ALA A 236 -12.94 4.14 11.80
CA ALA A 236 -13.37 4.17 13.18
C ALA A 236 -13.21 5.59 13.72
N LYS A 237 -14.21 6.07 14.45
CA LYS A 237 -14.05 7.31 15.22
C LYS A 237 -13.05 7.06 16.35
N LEU A 238 -12.17 8.00 16.61
CA LEU A 238 -11.24 7.94 17.74
C LEU A 238 -11.89 8.53 19.00
N SER A 239 -11.58 7.92 20.14
CA SER A 239 -11.92 8.42 21.47
C SER A 239 -11.27 9.77 21.76
N ALA A 240 -11.74 10.42 22.83
CA ALA A 240 -11.23 11.74 23.22
C ALA A 240 -9.72 11.73 23.52
N ASP A 241 -9.20 10.62 24.05
CA ASP A 241 -7.77 10.41 24.37
C ASP A 241 -6.89 10.10 23.14
N MET A 242 -7.51 9.89 21.97
CA MET A 242 -6.88 9.55 20.68
C MET A 242 -6.17 8.18 20.65
N LYS A 243 -6.37 7.33 21.67
CA LYS A 243 -5.69 6.02 21.80
C LYS A 243 -6.61 4.82 21.54
N HIS A 244 -7.91 5.04 21.48
CA HIS A 244 -8.91 3.99 21.32
C HIS A 244 -9.92 4.33 20.21
N PHE A 245 -10.66 3.31 19.76
CA PHE A 245 -11.84 3.53 18.94
C PHE A 245 -13.05 3.86 19.82
N ASP A 246 -13.81 4.88 19.41
CA ASP A 246 -15.10 5.28 19.98
C ASP A 246 -16.23 4.68 19.15
N GLY A 247 -16.50 3.40 19.41
CA GLY A 247 -17.52 2.62 18.71
C GLY A 247 -16.96 1.60 17.72
N PRO A 248 -17.84 0.94 16.93
CA PRO A 248 -17.43 -0.13 16.04
C PRO A 248 -16.66 0.40 14.82
N VAL A 249 -15.71 -0.41 14.36
CA VAL A 249 -15.08 -0.25 13.04
C VAL A 249 -16.15 -0.45 11.95
N GLN A 250 -16.21 0.48 11.01
CA GLN A 250 -17.15 0.46 9.88
C GLN A 250 -16.39 0.24 8.57
N GLU A 251 -17.02 -0.46 7.63
CA GLU A 251 -16.52 -0.53 6.25
C GLU A 251 -17.00 0.69 5.45
N ILE A 252 -16.06 1.33 4.76
CA ILE A 252 -16.36 2.40 3.81
C ILE A 252 -16.80 1.78 2.49
N LYS A 253 -17.98 2.19 2.02
CA LYS A 253 -18.45 1.85 0.67
C LYS A 253 -17.98 2.88 -0.34
N ILE A 254 -17.34 2.41 -1.41
CA ILE A 254 -16.95 3.22 -2.57
C ILE A 254 -17.86 2.86 -3.73
N LEU A 255 -18.52 3.86 -4.29
CA LEU A 255 -19.56 3.73 -5.31
C LEU A 255 -19.05 4.21 -6.66
N ASP A 256 -19.59 3.64 -7.74
CA ASP A 256 -19.49 4.16 -9.09
C ASP A 256 -20.41 5.38 -9.29
N GLU A 257 -20.35 5.96 -10.49
CA GLU A 257 -21.15 7.11 -10.91
C GLU A 257 -22.67 6.86 -10.88
N ASN A 258 -23.11 5.60 -10.84
CA ASN A 258 -24.51 5.18 -10.77
C ASN A 258 -24.94 4.81 -9.35
N GLY A 259 -24.08 5.02 -8.34
CA GLY A 259 -24.35 4.71 -6.94
C GLY A 259 -24.23 3.24 -6.58
N LYS A 260 -23.61 2.41 -7.42
CA LYS A 260 -23.37 0.98 -7.14
C LYS A 260 -21.99 0.77 -6.53
N PRO A 261 -21.80 -0.14 -5.56
CA PRO A 261 -20.47 -0.47 -5.06
C PRO A 261 -19.53 -0.90 -6.19
N LEU A 262 -18.28 -0.43 -6.14
CA LEU A 262 -17.24 -0.92 -7.04
C LEU A 262 -17.06 -2.43 -6.87
N LEU A 263 -16.79 -3.13 -7.96
CA LEU A 263 -16.63 -4.58 -7.97
C LEU A 263 -15.17 -4.98 -7.70
N ALA A 264 -14.97 -6.17 -7.13
CA ALA A 264 -13.63 -6.73 -6.89
C ALA A 264 -12.81 -6.88 -8.18
N SER A 265 -13.47 -7.00 -9.34
CA SER A 265 -12.86 -7.04 -10.67
C SER A 265 -12.47 -5.68 -11.26
N ASP A 266 -12.87 -4.57 -10.61
CA ASP A 266 -12.61 -3.22 -11.08
C ASP A 266 -11.29 -2.66 -10.52
N ASN A 267 -10.18 -3.34 -10.83
CA ASN A 267 -8.86 -3.07 -10.25
C ASN A 267 -8.34 -1.65 -10.52
N ASN A 268 -8.88 -0.94 -11.51
CA ASN A 268 -8.51 0.46 -11.78
C ASN A 268 -9.17 1.45 -10.83
N ARG A 269 -10.20 1.05 -10.08
CA ARG A 269 -10.98 1.93 -9.21
C ARG A 269 -11.14 1.41 -7.79
N ARG A 270 -11.19 0.09 -7.58
CA ARG A 270 -11.40 -0.47 -6.22
C ARG A 270 -10.25 -0.10 -5.30
N PHE A 271 -10.56 -0.07 -4.00
CA PHE A 271 -9.58 0.12 -2.95
C PHE A 271 -8.52 -0.99 -2.98
N PHE A 272 -7.28 -0.64 -2.63
CA PHE A 272 -6.23 -1.60 -2.33
C PHE A 272 -5.57 -1.29 -1.00
N GLU A 273 -4.97 -0.10 -0.84
CA GLU A 273 -4.26 0.33 0.38
C GLU A 273 -4.12 1.86 0.45
N GLY A 274 -3.45 2.38 1.49
CA GLY A 274 -3.04 3.78 1.58
C GLY A 274 -4.17 4.81 1.53
N GLY A 275 -5.22 4.60 2.33
CA GLY A 275 -6.36 5.53 2.39
C GLY A 275 -5.97 6.85 3.05
N TRP A 276 -6.27 7.98 2.40
CA TRP A 276 -6.03 9.33 2.92
C TRP A 276 -7.30 10.19 2.83
N MET A 277 -7.61 10.93 3.91
CA MET A 277 -8.78 11.78 4.00
C MET A 277 -8.40 13.26 4.09
N HIS A 278 -9.07 14.10 3.30
CA HIS A 278 -9.05 15.55 3.49
C HIS A 278 -10.41 16.16 3.15
N LYS A 279 -10.67 17.37 3.67
CA LYS A 279 -11.92 18.11 3.44
C LYS A 279 -11.67 19.33 2.56
N TYR A 280 -12.54 19.55 1.58
CA TYR A 280 -12.50 20.73 0.70
C TYR A 280 -13.91 21.19 0.36
N LYS A 281 -14.19 22.48 0.58
CA LYS A 281 -15.51 23.12 0.35
C LYS A 281 -16.69 22.30 0.91
N GLY A 282 -16.54 21.80 2.13
CA GLY A 282 -17.58 21.03 2.83
C GLY A 282 -17.70 19.56 2.43
N LYS A 283 -16.99 19.10 1.39
CA LYS A 283 -16.97 17.70 0.97
C LYS A 283 -15.73 16.97 1.49
N TYR A 284 -15.89 15.67 1.72
CA TYR A 284 -14.83 14.75 2.12
C TYR A 284 -14.26 14.08 0.88
N TYR A 285 -12.94 14.09 0.76
CA TYR A 285 -12.19 13.50 -0.34
C TYR A 285 -11.38 12.34 0.22
N PHE A 286 -11.83 11.13 -0.09
CA PHE A 286 -11.15 9.91 0.26
C PHE A 286 -10.32 9.44 -0.94
N SER A 287 -9.01 9.47 -0.80
CA SER A 287 -8.06 9.06 -1.84
C SER A 287 -7.28 7.83 -1.42
N TYR A 288 -6.88 7.00 -2.36
CA TYR A 288 -6.25 5.71 -2.05
C TYR A 288 -5.46 5.15 -3.25
N SER A 289 -4.62 4.16 -2.96
CA SER A 289 -3.91 3.36 -3.97
C SER A 289 -4.79 2.23 -4.49
N THR A 290 -4.65 1.92 -5.77
CA THR A 290 -5.31 0.78 -6.42
C THR A 290 -4.43 -0.46 -6.50
N GLY A 291 -3.19 -0.41 -5.99
CA GLY A 291 -2.26 -1.54 -5.90
C GLY A 291 -1.78 -2.03 -7.26
N ASP A 292 -2.33 -3.13 -7.75
CA ASP A 292 -1.88 -3.83 -8.96
C ASP A 292 -2.14 -3.07 -10.28
N THR A 293 -2.81 -1.93 -10.22
CA THR A 293 -2.93 -0.99 -11.35
C THR A 293 -2.15 0.32 -11.15
N HIS A 294 -1.50 0.47 -9.98
CA HIS A 294 -0.53 1.51 -9.67
C HIS A 294 -1.07 2.95 -9.75
N LEU A 295 -2.37 3.15 -9.57
CA LEU A 295 -3.00 4.47 -9.62
C LEU A 295 -3.20 5.02 -8.20
N LEU A 296 -3.09 6.33 -8.06
CA LEU A 296 -3.75 7.04 -6.96
C LEU A 296 -5.06 7.60 -7.47
N VAL A 297 -6.14 7.26 -6.81
CA VAL A 297 -7.50 7.66 -7.18
C VAL A 297 -8.20 8.36 -6.03
N TYR A 298 -9.38 8.93 -6.28
CA TYR A 298 -10.20 9.52 -5.23
C TYR A 298 -11.69 9.36 -5.47
N ALA A 299 -12.42 9.42 -4.35
CA ALA A 299 -13.85 9.44 -4.25
C ALA A 299 -14.28 10.56 -3.30
N THR A 300 -15.50 11.08 -3.48
CA THR A 300 -16.04 12.16 -2.66
C THR A 300 -17.34 11.79 -1.98
N GLY A 301 -17.58 12.34 -0.79
CA GLY A 301 -18.80 12.12 -0.01
C GLY A 301 -19.12 13.31 0.89
N ASP A 302 -20.27 13.26 1.55
CA ASP A 302 -20.78 14.33 2.42
C ASP A 302 -20.67 13.98 3.92
N SER A 303 -20.09 12.82 4.25
CA SER A 303 -19.81 12.34 5.61
C SER A 303 -18.38 11.79 5.71
N PRO A 304 -17.70 11.91 6.87
CA PRO A 304 -16.38 11.30 7.07
C PRO A 304 -16.41 9.77 6.94
N THR A 305 -17.56 9.11 7.12
CA THR A 305 -17.69 7.65 7.01
C THR A 305 -18.23 7.17 5.67
N GLY A 306 -18.44 8.08 4.72
CA GLY A 306 -19.00 7.76 3.41
C GLY A 306 -20.53 7.51 3.42
N PRO A 307 -21.08 6.83 2.39
CA PRO A 307 -20.35 6.28 1.24
C PRO A 307 -19.65 7.38 0.41
N PHE A 308 -18.64 6.99 -0.38
CA PHE A 308 -17.94 7.90 -1.28
C PHE A 308 -18.17 7.48 -2.73
N THR A 309 -18.46 8.43 -3.62
CA THR A 309 -18.59 8.18 -5.06
C THR A 309 -17.27 8.47 -5.76
N TYR A 310 -16.73 7.48 -6.47
CA TYR A 310 -15.50 7.58 -7.26
C TYR A 310 -15.56 8.77 -8.22
N GLN A 311 -14.45 9.51 -8.32
CA GLN A 311 -14.35 10.71 -9.15
C GLN A 311 -13.29 10.57 -10.25
N GLY A 312 -12.14 9.94 -9.97
CA GLY A 312 -11.10 9.80 -10.99
C GLY A 312 -9.70 9.54 -10.44
N VAL A 313 -8.72 9.62 -11.34
CA VAL A 313 -7.31 9.43 -11.06
C VAL A 313 -6.67 10.74 -10.62
N ILE A 314 -6.02 10.73 -9.45
CA ILE A 314 -5.12 11.80 -8.99
C ILE A 314 -3.75 11.67 -9.65
N MET A 315 -3.15 10.47 -9.64
CA MET A 315 -1.79 10.25 -10.13
C MET A 315 -1.70 8.97 -10.96
N LYS A 316 -1.05 9.06 -12.12
CA LYS A 316 -0.66 7.93 -12.96
C LYS A 316 0.45 7.10 -12.31
N PRO A 317 0.75 5.88 -12.82
CA PRO A 317 1.81 5.05 -12.27
C PRO A 317 3.16 5.77 -12.14
N VAL A 318 3.79 5.59 -10.98
CA VAL A 318 5.15 6.02 -10.67
C VAL A 318 6.15 4.93 -11.08
N GLN A 319 7.45 5.20 -10.94
CA GLN A 319 8.47 4.15 -11.04
C GLN A 319 8.46 3.27 -9.79
N GLY A 320 8.33 1.96 -9.96
CA GLY A 320 8.22 0.98 -8.88
C GLY A 320 6.80 0.38 -8.78
N TRP A 321 6.61 -0.67 -7.97
CA TRP A 321 5.31 -1.33 -7.85
C TRP A 321 4.32 -0.56 -6.96
N THR A 322 4.77 -0.07 -5.80
CA THR A 322 3.90 0.64 -4.85
C THR A 322 3.70 2.10 -5.26
N THR A 323 2.53 2.62 -4.91
CA THR A 323 2.25 4.06 -4.89
C THR A 323 1.45 4.38 -3.64
N HIS A 324 1.85 5.41 -2.91
CA HIS A 324 1.24 5.83 -1.64
C HIS A 324 1.40 7.34 -1.50
N HIS A 325 0.47 8.01 -0.80
CA HIS A 325 0.47 9.46 -0.73
C HIS A 325 -0.19 10.05 0.52
N SER A 326 0.01 11.36 0.68
CA SER A 326 -0.84 12.23 1.49
C SER A 326 -1.07 13.56 0.77
N ILE A 327 -2.13 14.26 1.17
CA ILE A 327 -2.58 15.52 0.54
C ILE A 327 -2.83 16.55 1.62
N ILE A 328 -2.12 17.67 1.57
CA ILE A 328 -2.29 18.78 2.51
C ILE A 328 -2.47 20.13 1.80
N PRO A 329 -3.27 21.04 2.40
CA PRO A 329 -3.25 22.45 2.00
C PRO A 329 -2.05 23.16 2.64
N ILE A 330 -1.37 23.99 1.85
CA ILE A 330 -0.34 24.93 2.32
C ILE A 330 -0.66 26.29 1.73
N LYS A 331 -1.12 27.22 2.58
CA LYS A 331 -1.69 28.51 2.16
C LYS A 331 -2.83 28.25 1.15
N ASP A 332 -2.80 28.91 -0.01
CA ASP A 332 -3.84 28.81 -1.04
C ASP A 332 -3.64 27.64 -2.02
N LYS A 333 -2.63 26.80 -1.79
CA LYS A 333 -2.27 25.70 -2.67
C LYS A 333 -2.45 24.35 -2.00
N TRP A 334 -2.62 23.32 -2.81
CA TRP A 334 -2.67 21.94 -2.37
C TRP A 334 -1.44 21.20 -2.88
N TYR A 335 -0.91 20.31 -2.06
CA TYR A 335 0.27 19.52 -2.39
C TYR A 335 -0.01 18.05 -2.12
N ILE A 336 0.49 17.21 -3.02
CA ILE A 336 0.51 15.76 -2.84
C ILE A 336 1.95 15.33 -2.57
N PHE A 337 2.15 14.69 -1.43
CA PHE A 337 3.37 13.97 -1.12
C PHE A 337 3.19 12.53 -1.57
N TYR A 338 4.19 11.97 -2.22
CA TYR A 338 4.15 10.62 -2.78
C TYR A 338 5.54 10.01 -2.76
N HIS A 339 5.71 8.77 -3.23
CA HIS A 339 7.04 8.19 -3.42
C HIS A 339 7.19 7.55 -4.79
N ASP A 340 8.43 7.28 -5.18
CA ASP A 340 8.78 6.37 -6.27
C ASP A 340 10.12 5.70 -5.96
N THR A 341 10.71 5.04 -6.96
CA THR A 341 12.00 4.35 -6.85
C THR A 341 13.11 5.00 -7.69
N GLN A 342 13.02 6.31 -7.96
CA GLN A 342 14.02 7.01 -8.79
C GLN A 342 15.46 6.77 -8.31
N LEU A 343 15.70 6.77 -6.99
CA LEU A 343 17.04 6.63 -6.44
C LEU A 343 17.62 5.21 -6.56
N SER A 344 16.78 4.18 -6.53
CA SER A 344 17.21 2.79 -6.35
C SER A 344 16.88 1.86 -7.52
N SER A 345 15.81 2.18 -8.27
CA SER A 345 15.12 1.27 -9.19
C SER A 345 14.67 -0.06 -8.56
N LYS A 346 14.49 -0.11 -7.23
CA LYS A 346 14.06 -1.28 -6.45
C LYS A 346 12.78 -0.95 -5.68
N THR A 347 11.75 -1.80 -5.85
CA THR A 347 10.42 -1.61 -5.24
C THR A 347 10.45 -1.37 -3.72
N TRP A 348 11.37 -2.01 -2.99
CA TRP A 348 11.49 -1.88 -1.52
C TRP A 348 12.40 -0.76 -1.03
N LEU A 349 13.03 0.01 -1.93
CA LEU A 349 13.91 1.13 -1.58
C LEU A 349 13.41 2.41 -2.24
N ARG A 350 12.43 3.05 -1.62
CA ARG A 350 11.69 4.17 -2.23
C ARG A 350 12.25 5.52 -1.78
N ASN A 351 11.80 6.59 -2.42
CA ASN A 351 12.12 7.96 -2.04
C ASN A 351 10.88 8.85 -2.11
N ILE A 352 10.62 9.62 -1.06
CA ILE A 352 9.47 10.54 -1.06
C ILE A 352 9.74 11.78 -1.91
N LYS A 353 8.65 12.32 -2.47
CA LYS A 353 8.58 13.44 -3.41
C LYS A 353 7.35 14.29 -3.08
N VAL A 354 7.31 15.51 -3.63
CA VAL A 354 6.14 16.39 -3.51
C VAL A 354 5.93 17.18 -4.80
N THR A 355 4.66 17.33 -5.19
CA THR A 355 4.26 18.24 -6.27
C THR A 355 2.99 19.01 -5.90
N GLU A 356 2.78 20.15 -6.54
CA GLU A 356 1.51 20.86 -6.46
C GLU A 356 0.39 20.00 -7.08
N MET A 357 -0.73 19.89 -6.36
CA MET A 357 -1.95 19.24 -6.82
C MET A 357 -2.98 20.30 -7.19
N LYS A 358 -3.30 20.39 -8.47
CA LYS A 358 -4.25 21.38 -8.99
C LYS A 358 -5.68 20.86 -8.92
N ARG A 359 -6.59 21.77 -8.60
CA ARG A 359 -8.03 21.52 -8.58
C ARG A 359 -8.73 22.39 -9.60
N ARG A 360 -9.78 21.86 -10.21
CA ARG A 360 -10.72 22.60 -11.05
C ARG A 360 -11.76 23.32 -10.19
N ALA A 361 -12.49 24.24 -10.81
CA ALA A 361 -13.50 25.05 -10.14
C ALA A 361 -14.61 24.22 -9.47
N ASP A 362 -14.99 23.10 -10.08
CA ASP A 362 -15.98 22.12 -9.59
C ASP A 362 -15.48 21.26 -8.42
N GLY A 363 -14.20 21.41 -8.04
CA GLY A 363 -13.56 20.64 -6.97
C GLY A 363 -12.93 19.32 -7.42
N SER A 364 -13.03 18.95 -8.70
CA SER A 364 -12.30 17.82 -9.26
C SER A 364 -10.79 18.09 -9.29
N ILE A 365 -9.99 17.02 -9.24
CA ILE A 365 -8.52 17.08 -9.21
C ILE A 365 -7.97 16.88 -10.63
N GLU A 366 -6.95 17.66 -11.02
CA GLU A 366 -6.21 17.44 -12.26
C GLU A 366 -5.27 16.24 -12.11
N THR A 367 -5.32 15.29 -13.05
CA THR A 367 -4.47 14.11 -13.02
C THR A 367 -3.00 14.46 -13.24
N ILE A 368 -2.15 13.97 -12.35
CA ILE A 368 -0.69 14.15 -12.35
C ILE A 368 -0.04 12.99 -13.10
N THR A 369 0.95 13.32 -13.95
CA THR A 369 1.88 12.34 -14.53
C THR A 369 3.24 12.56 -13.86
N PRO A 370 3.69 11.64 -12.99
CA PRO A 370 4.83 11.84 -12.09
C PRO A 370 6.19 11.77 -12.79
#